data_AF-A0A954BF12-F1
#
_entry.id   AF-A0A954BF12-F1
#
_cell.length_a   1.000
_cell.length_b   1.000
_cell.length_c   1.000
_cell.angle_alpha   90.00
_cell.angle_beta   90.00
_cell.angle_gamma   90.00
#
_symmetry.space_group_name_H-M   'P 1'
#
loop_
_entity.id
_entity.type
_entity.pdbx_description
1 polymer ?
#
loop_
_entity_poly.entity_id
_entity_poly.type
_entity_poly.pdbx_seq_one_letter_code
_entity_poly.pdbx_strand_id
1 'polypeptide(L)'
;MKSPQAILIALVLPFSAAMAEEFDWAKYDTSKVEWSDADSGKIDGVPFRLANVDAPETGEIGSAHGAQCEAEQDYGILYRRKMRELTRRRVVTVSKDYGADPYNRRVVDLIVNLYDLDYDVGAFAMQQGWLKAWPHEGHKALAPKPDWCSFLSLPAVHKQFDDPPIELLAK
;
A
#
# COMPACT_ATOMS: atom_id res chain seq x y z
N MET A 1 -47.96 53.44 32.64
CA MET A 1 -47.54 52.03 32.42
C MET A 1 -46.55 52.03 31.27
N LYS A 2 -45.26 51.77 31.53
CA LYS A 2 -44.19 51.83 30.52
C LYS A 2 -43.96 50.44 29.93
N SER A 3 -44.07 50.32 28.61
CA SER A 3 -43.79 49.10 27.86
C SER A 3 -42.28 48.85 27.79
N PRO A 4 -41.76 47.65 28.06
CA PRO A 4 -40.36 47.36 27.82
C PRO A 4 -40.17 46.97 26.34
N GLN A 5 -39.29 47.66 25.64
CA GLN A 5 -38.79 47.22 24.33
C GLN A 5 -37.74 46.14 24.57
N ALA A 6 -37.97 44.94 24.04
CA ALA A 6 -37.00 43.87 24.04
C ALA A 6 -35.95 44.13 22.95
N ILE A 7 -34.71 44.35 23.35
CA ILE A 7 -33.56 44.45 22.45
C ILE A 7 -33.11 43.02 22.13
N LEU A 8 -33.28 42.62 20.87
CA LEU A 8 -32.73 41.36 20.35
C LEU A 8 -31.24 41.56 20.05
N ILE A 9 -30.36 40.94 20.83
CA ILE A 9 -28.93 40.88 20.54
C ILE A 9 -28.68 39.65 19.67
N ALA A 10 -28.42 39.86 18.39
CA ALA A 10 -28.00 38.80 17.48
C ALA A 10 -26.54 38.42 17.79
N LEU A 11 -26.35 37.25 18.37
CA LEU A 11 -25.04 36.69 18.70
C LEU A 11 -24.43 36.07 17.42
N VAL A 12 -23.53 36.80 16.76
CA VAL A 12 -22.77 36.29 15.62
C VAL A 12 -21.65 35.41 16.18
N LEU A 13 -21.80 34.09 16.06
CA LEU A 13 -20.72 33.16 16.37
C LEU A 13 -19.71 33.16 15.22
N PRO A 14 -18.40 33.34 15.49
CA PRO A 14 -17.38 33.17 14.46
C PRO A 14 -17.32 31.67 14.10
N PHE A 15 -17.65 31.38 12.84
CA PHE A 15 -17.42 30.07 12.25
C PHE A 15 -15.90 29.95 12.03
N SER A 16 -15.18 29.40 13.01
CA SER A 16 -13.79 29.02 12.82
C SER A 16 -13.74 27.88 11.79
N ALA A 17 -13.49 28.25 10.53
CA ALA A 17 -13.02 27.29 9.53
C ALA A 17 -11.64 26.80 10.00
N ALA A 18 -11.60 25.62 10.60
CA ALA A 18 -10.36 24.88 10.75
C ALA A 18 -9.85 24.61 9.34
N MET A 19 -8.79 25.32 8.94
CA MET A 19 -8.06 25.02 7.72
C MET A 19 -7.46 23.64 7.93
N ALA A 20 -8.02 22.62 7.30
CA ALA A 20 -7.35 21.33 7.15
C ALA A 20 -6.10 21.62 6.32
N GLU A 21 -4.92 21.46 6.92
CA GLU A 21 -3.69 21.49 6.14
C GLU A 21 -3.75 20.30 5.17
N GLU A 22 -3.82 20.61 3.88
CA GLU A 22 -3.68 19.60 2.84
C GLU A 22 -2.27 19.02 2.97
N PHE A 23 -2.21 17.76 3.39
CA PHE A 23 -0.97 17.01 3.43
C PHE A 23 -0.43 16.92 2.00
N ASP A 24 0.67 17.65 1.72
CA ASP A 24 1.36 17.60 0.44
C ASP A 24 1.91 16.19 0.24
N TRP A 25 1.24 15.40 -0.63
CA TRP A 25 1.65 14.05 -1.00
C TRP A 25 2.93 14.14 -1.82
N ALA A 26 4.05 14.28 -1.11
CA ALA A 26 5.37 14.43 -1.71
C ALA A 26 5.60 13.32 -2.75
N LYS A 27 5.98 13.73 -3.96
CA LYS A 27 6.53 12.78 -4.94
C LYS A 27 7.86 12.29 -4.38
N TYR A 28 7.98 10.98 -4.17
CA TYR A 28 9.22 10.39 -3.71
C TYR A 28 9.97 9.84 -4.92
N ASP A 29 11.25 10.22 -5.06
CA ASP A 29 12.15 9.42 -5.89
C ASP A 29 12.33 8.05 -5.21
N THR A 30 12.40 7.02 -6.04
CA THR A 30 12.47 5.62 -5.60
C THR A 30 13.75 5.24 -4.91
N SER A 31 14.76 6.11 -4.91
CA SER A 31 15.90 6.03 -3.98
C SER A 31 15.48 6.02 -2.51
N LYS A 32 14.28 6.50 -2.19
CA LYS A 32 13.70 6.51 -0.84
C LYS A 32 12.77 5.34 -0.53
N VAL A 33 12.52 4.43 -1.48
CA VAL A 33 11.60 3.30 -1.29
C VAL A 33 12.38 2.02 -1.05
N GLU A 34 12.26 1.49 0.16
CA GLU A 34 12.84 0.21 0.58
C GLU A 34 11.72 -0.80 0.76
N TRP A 35 11.86 -2.01 0.20
CA TRP A 35 10.85 -3.07 0.31
C TRP A 35 11.32 -4.14 1.31
N SER A 36 10.52 -4.41 2.34
CA SER A 36 10.74 -5.47 3.33
C SER A 36 10.16 -6.80 2.86
N ASP A 37 8.92 -6.75 2.37
CA ASP A 37 8.19 -7.80 1.67
C ASP A 37 7.57 -7.20 0.39
N ALA A 38 6.73 -7.94 -0.34
CA ALA A 38 6.16 -7.41 -1.60
C ALA A 38 5.03 -6.39 -1.38
N ASP A 39 4.48 -6.28 -0.17
CA ASP A 39 3.38 -5.36 0.17
C ASP A 39 3.78 -4.30 1.19
N SER A 40 5.02 -4.32 1.69
CA SER A 40 5.42 -3.47 2.81
C SER A 40 6.90 -3.12 2.79
N GLY A 41 7.25 -2.04 3.50
CA GLY A 41 8.59 -1.48 3.45
C GLY A 41 8.72 -0.14 4.14
N LYS A 42 9.60 0.71 3.65
CA LYS A 42 9.79 2.10 4.11
C LYS A 42 9.83 3.08 2.93
N ILE A 43 9.22 4.23 3.12
CA ILE A 43 9.33 5.39 2.22
C ILE A 43 9.95 6.52 3.04
N ASP A 44 11.15 6.97 2.65
CA ASP A 44 11.90 8.01 3.36
C ASP A 44 12.10 7.68 4.86
N GLY A 45 12.33 6.39 5.15
CA GLY A 45 12.48 5.88 6.52
C GLY A 45 11.17 5.63 7.27
N VAL A 46 10.03 6.11 6.76
CA VAL A 46 8.70 5.88 7.36
C VAL A 46 8.17 4.51 6.92
N PRO A 47 7.84 3.60 7.85
CA PRO A 47 7.34 2.29 7.48
C PRO A 47 5.93 2.37 6.87
N PHE A 48 5.67 1.55 5.86
CA PHE A 48 4.38 1.47 5.17
C PHE A 48 3.96 0.03 4.90
N ARG A 49 2.67 -0.15 4.63
CA ARG A 49 2.10 -1.30 3.93
C ARG A 49 1.09 -0.84 2.88
N LEU A 50 0.97 -1.59 1.80
CA LEU A 50 -0.05 -1.37 0.79
C LEU A 50 -1.44 -1.66 1.36
N ALA A 51 -2.43 -0.87 0.96
CA ALA A 51 -3.80 -1.06 1.41
C ALA A 51 -4.43 -2.25 0.71
N ASN A 52 -5.24 -3.01 1.46
CA ASN A 52 -6.16 -4.03 0.93
C ASN A 52 -5.53 -5.19 0.13
N VAL A 53 -4.22 -5.37 0.24
CA VAL A 53 -3.46 -6.46 -0.39
C VAL A 53 -2.58 -7.14 0.65
N ASP A 54 -2.10 -8.33 0.29
CA ASP A 54 -1.19 -9.13 1.08
C ASP A 54 -0.11 -9.73 0.17
N ALA A 55 1.09 -9.88 0.72
CA ALA A 55 2.23 -10.55 0.08
C ALA A 55 2.58 -11.87 0.77
N PRO A 56 3.21 -12.82 0.07
CA PRO A 56 3.87 -13.94 0.72
C PRO A 56 5.03 -13.44 1.57
N GLU A 57 5.17 -14.01 2.77
CA GLU A 57 6.19 -13.60 3.74
C GLU A 57 7.61 -14.00 3.33
N THR A 58 8.61 -13.16 3.62
CA THR A 58 10.03 -13.50 3.38
C THR A 58 10.76 -14.07 4.59
N GLY A 59 10.12 -14.04 5.78
CA GLY A 59 10.73 -14.42 7.05
C GLY A 59 11.02 -15.92 7.18
N GLU A 60 11.78 -16.29 8.21
CA GLU A 60 12.13 -17.68 8.52
C GLU A 60 10.88 -18.54 8.79
N ILE A 61 10.87 -19.76 8.24
CA ILE A 61 9.73 -20.67 8.35
C ILE A 61 9.49 -21.03 9.81
N GLY A 62 8.25 -20.90 10.27
CA GLY A 62 7.85 -21.24 11.63
C GLY A 62 8.15 -20.14 12.68
N SER A 63 8.71 -19.01 12.28
CA SER A 63 8.75 -17.81 13.12
C SER A 63 7.36 -17.18 13.22
N ALA A 64 7.11 -16.40 14.29
CA ALA A 64 5.78 -15.85 14.57
C ALA A 64 5.20 -14.95 13.46
N HIS A 65 6.05 -14.37 12.62
CA HIS A 65 5.69 -13.52 11.49
C HIS A 65 6.44 -13.90 10.21
N GLY A 66 6.91 -15.14 10.10
CA GLY A 66 7.62 -15.61 8.91
C GLY A 66 6.74 -16.43 7.99
N ALA A 67 7.36 -17.00 6.96
CA ALA A 67 6.66 -17.88 6.03
C ALA A 67 6.10 -19.12 6.76
N GLN A 68 4.96 -19.60 6.29
CA GLN A 68 4.30 -20.81 6.80
C GLN A 68 4.85 -22.06 6.12
N CYS A 69 5.47 -21.92 4.94
CA CYS A 69 6.07 -23.00 4.18
C CYS A 69 7.19 -22.48 3.26
N GLU A 70 8.00 -23.40 2.71
CA GLU A 70 9.10 -23.10 1.79
C GLU A 70 8.61 -22.38 0.52
N ALA A 71 7.48 -22.80 -0.03
CA ALA A 71 6.92 -22.17 -1.23
C ALA A 71 6.56 -20.70 -1.01
N GLU A 72 5.91 -20.38 0.12
CA GLU A 72 5.61 -19.00 0.48
C GLU A 72 6.89 -18.18 0.60
N GLN A 73 7.92 -18.70 1.26
CA GLN A 73 9.20 -18.01 1.42
C GLN A 73 9.86 -17.71 0.07
N ASP A 74 9.90 -18.70 -0.83
CA ASP A 74 10.45 -18.55 -2.18
C ASP A 74 9.70 -17.49 -2.98
N TYR A 75 8.36 -17.49 -2.92
CA TYR A 75 7.51 -16.48 -3.55
C TYR A 75 7.71 -15.10 -2.91
N GLY A 76 7.82 -15.01 -1.59
CA GLY A 76 8.09 -13.77 -0.86
C GLY A 76 9.39 -13.13 -1.35
N ILE A 77 10.46 -13.91 -1.44
CA ILE A 77 11.77 -13.43 -1.92
C ILE A 77 11.68 -12.98 -3.38
N LEU A 78 11.02 -13.76 -4.23
CA LEU A 78 10.84 -13.46 -5.65
C LEU A 78 10.02 -12.18 -5.85
N TYR A 79 8.85 -12.06 -5.22
CA TYR A 79 7.92 -10.95 -5.43
C TYR A 79 8.41 -9.67 -4.78
N ARG A 80 9.10 -9.73 -3.65
CA ARG A 80 9.85 -8.57 -3.13
C ARG A 80 10.86 -8.04 -4.15
N ARG A 81 11.60 -8.93 -4.81
CA ARG A 81 12.53 -8.51 -5.89
C ARG A 81 11.79 -7.87 -7.06
N LYS A 82 10.64 -8.42 -7.45
CA LYS A 82 9.80 -7.84 -8.52
C LYS A 82 9.25 -6.47 -8.16
N MET A 83 8.83 -6.24 -6.91
CA MET A 83 8.39 -4.93 -6.42
C MET A 83 9.53 -3.92 -6.44
N ARG A 84 10.73 -4.33 -6.02
CA ARG A 84 11.93 -3.49 -6.16
C ARG A 84 12.22 -3.15 -7.62
N GLU A 85 12.09 -4.09 -8.55
CA GLU A 85 12.28 -3.83 -9.99
C GLU A 85 11.17 -2.95 -10.59
N LEU A 86 9.93 -3.10 -10.09
CA LEU A 86 8.78 -2.29 -10.47
C LEU A 86 8.95 -0.84 -10.02
N THR A 87 9.58 -0.57 -8.89
CA THR A 87 9.75 0.80 -8.41
C THR A 87 11.13 1.38 -8.70
N ARG A 88 12.20 0.60 -8.83
CA ARG A 88 13.58 1.14 -8.94
C ARG A 88 13.74 2.14 -10.10
N ARG A 89 14.38 3.29 -9.80
CA ARG A 89 14.71 4.38 -10.74
C ARG A 89 13.48 5.03 -11.37
N ARG A 90 12.34 5.00 -10.68
CA ARG A 90 11.09 5.63 -11.10
C ARG A 90 10.67 6.67 -10.05
N VAL A 91 9.56 7.35 -10.30
CA VAL A 91 8.90 8.17 -9.29
C VAL A 91 7.76 7.35 -8.69
N VAL A 92 7.70 7.31 -7.37
CA VAL A 92 6.59 6.70 -6.62
C VAL A 92 5.86 7.80 -5.86
N THR A 93 4.54 7.80 -5.96
CA THR A 93 3.66 8.76 -5.31
C THR A 93 2.71 8.01 -4.39
N VAL A 94 2.51 8.51 -3.17
CA VAL A 94 1.42 8.04 -2.31
C VAL A 94 0.14 8.69 -2.82
N SER A 95 -0.76 7.91 -3.43
CA SER A 95 -2.03 8.45 -3.96
C SER A 95 -3.11 8.55 -2.89
N LYS A 96 -3.06 7.68 -1.89
CA LYS A 96 -3.91 7.71 -0.70
C LYS A 96 -3.14 7.21 0.51
N ASP A 97 -3.50 7.74 1.68
CA ASP A 97 -3.01 7.27 2.97
C ASP A 97 -4.19 7.17 3.92
N TYR A 98 -4.33 6.00 4.52
CA TYR A 98 -5.44 5.61 5.37
C TYR A 98 -5.09 5.75 6.86
N GLY A 99 -3.95 6.36 7.18
CA GLY A 99 -3.41 6.49 8.53
C GLY A 99 -2.46 5.37 8.92
N ALA A 100 -2.06 5.37 10.19
CA ALA A 100 -1.19 4.35 10.75
C ALA A 100 -1.97 3.10 11.18
N ASP A 101 -1.40 1.91 10.97
CA ASP A 101 -1.88 0.66 11.54
C ASP A 101 -1.40 0.47 13.00
N PRO A 102 -1.84 -0.59 13.72
CA PRO A 102 -1.41 -0.84 15.10
C PRO A 102 0.09 -1.08 15.28
N TYR A 103 0.82 -1.35 14.20
CA TYR A 103 2.28 -1.50 14.18
C TYR A 103 3.00 -0.22 13.73
N ASN A 104 2.27 0.90 13.69
CA ASN A 104 2.76 2.22 13.31
C ASN A 104 3.28 2.30 11.87
N ARG A 105 2.77 1.45 10.97
CA ARG A 105 3.02 1.54 9.52
C ARG A 105 1.94 2.38 8.86
N ARG A 106 2.30 3.26 7.93
CA ARG A 106 1.31 3.97 7.10
C ARG A 106 0.65 3.00 6.13
N VAL A 107 -0.67 2.96 6.10
CA VAL A 107 -1.45 2.17 5.14
C VAL A 107 -1.69 3.05 3.92
N VAL A 108 -1.19 2.66 2.76
CA VAL A 108 -1.14 3.55 1.58
C VAL A 108 -1.53 2.86 0.29
N ASP A 109 -2.03 3.63 -0.67
CA ASP A 109 -2.01 3.28 -2.09
C ASP A 109 -0.81 3.98 -2.74
N LEU A 110 -0.08 3.25 -3.58
CA LEU A 110 1.10 3.77 -4.28
C LEU A 110 0.84 3.80 -5.79
N ILE A 111 1.27 4.88 -6.42
CA ILE A 111 1.34 5.05 -7.86
C ILE A 111 2.81 5.03 -8.28
N VAL A 112 3.12 4.28 -9.32
CA VAL A 112 4.42 4.33 -10.01
C VAL A 112 4.24 4.81 -11.44
N ASN A 113 5.11 5.72 -11.87
CA ASN A 113 5.13 6.16 -13.25
C ASN A 113 5.97 5.17 -14.11
N LEU A 114 5.33 4.58 -15.12
CA LEU A 114 5.93 3.70 -16.13
C LEU A 114 5.64 4.27 -17.52
N TYR A 115 6.66 4.68 -18.26
CA TYR A 115 6.50 5.19 -19.64
C TYR A 115 5.46 6.30 -19.75
N ASP A 116 5.53 7.29 -18.86
CA ASP A 116 4.59 8.41 -18.81
C ASP A 116 3.14 8.04 -18.47
N LEU A 117 2.90 6.82 -17.97
CA LEU A 117 1.63 6.36 -17.45
C LEU A 117 1.72 6.02 -15.97
N ASP A 118 0.69 6.38 -15.22
CA ASP A 118 0.60 6.13 -13.79
C ASP A 118 -0.13 4.81 -13.52
N TYR A 119 0.53 3.90 -12.81
CA TYR A 119 -0.02 2.60 -12.43
C TYR A 119 -0.15 2.47 -10.92
N ASP A 120 -1.30 1.98 -10.47
CA ASP A 120 -1.47 1.54 -9.09
C ASP A 120 -0.63 0.29 -8.84
N VAL A 121 0.32 0.42 -7.93
CA VAL A 121 1.32 -0.60 -7.61
C VAL A 121 0.66 -1.87 -7.06
N GLY A 122 -0.35 -1.72 -6.19
CA GLY A 122 -1.06 -2.84 -5.60
C GLY A 122 -1.88 -3.59 -6.64
N ALA A 123 -2.67 -2.87 -7.44
CA ALA A 123 -3.48 -3.44 -8.49
C ALA A 123 -2.64 -4.11 -9.59
N PHE A 124 -1.54 -3.47 -10.01
CA PHE A 124 -0.61 -4.05 -10.97
C PHE A 124 -0.02 -5.36 -10.42
N ALA A 125 0.51 -5.35 -9.20
CA ALA A 125 1.12 -6.54 -8.60
C ALA A 125 0.11 -7.66 -8.35
N MET A 126 -1.16 -7.35 -8.04
CA MET A 126 -2.24 -8.34 -7.99
C MET A 126 -2.52 -8.96 -9.36
N GLN A 127 -2.55 -8.15 -10.43
CA GLN A 127 -2.75 -8.65 -11.80
C GLN A 127 -1.62 -9.62 -12.22
N GLN A 128 -0.40 -9.37 -11.77
CA GLN A 128 0.74 -10.26 -11.99
C GLN A 128 0.76 -11.51 -11.07
N GLY A 129 -0.16 -11.60 -10.10
CA GLY A 129 -0.20 -12.68 -9.11
C GLY A 129 0.84 -12.57 -8.00
N TRP A 130 1.52 -11.43 -7.87
CA TRP A 130 2.54 -11.20 -6.82
C TRP A 130 1.90 -10.90 -5.47
N LEU A 131 0.72 -10.29 -5.50
CA LEU A 131 -0.10 -9.97 -4.34
C LEU A 131 -1.48 -10.59 -4.46
N LYS A 132 -2.15 -10.80 -3.33
CA LYS A 132 -3.54 -11.23 -3.27
C LYS A 132 -4.40 -10.19 -2.56
N ALA A 133 -5.68 -10.17 -2.91
CA ALA A 133 -6.65 -9.31 -2.23
C ALA A 133 -6.75 -9.69 -0.75
N TRP A 134 -6.60 -8.69 0.11
CA TRP A 134 -6.86 -8.82 1.54
C TRP A 134 -7.53 -7.54 2.07
N PRO A 135 -8.82 -7.35 1.78
CA PRO A 135 -9.52 -6.08 2.04
C PRO A 135 -9.72 -5.82 3.53
N HIS A 136 -9.69 -4.54 3.91
CA HIS A 136 -9.86 -4.07 5.27
C HIS A 136 -10.90 -2.94 5.37
N GLU A 137 -11.60 -2.88 6.50
CA GLU A 137 -12.35 -1.72 6.97
C GLU A 137 -11.64 -1.18 8.23
N GLY A 138 -10.90 -0.08 8.08
CA GLY A 138 -9.95 0.36 9.10
C GLY A 138 -8.88 -0.70 9.36
N HIS A 139 -8.76 -1.18 10.61
CA HIS A 139 -7.84 -2.26 10.96
C HIS A 139 -8.46 -3.66 10.86
N LYS A 140 -9.76 -3.75 10.57
CA LYS A 140 -10.48 -5.02 10.53
C LYS A 140 -10.38 -5.64 9.14
N ALA A 141 -9.74 -6.80 9.04
CA ALA A 141 -9.76 -7.59 7.82
C ALA A 141 -11.20 -8.06 7.51
N LEU A 142 -11.62 -7.89 6.26
CA LEU A 142 -12.93 -8.32 5.75
C LEU A 142 -12.90 -9.74 5.17
N ALA A 143 -11.71 -10.30 4.99
CA ALA A 143 -11.48 -11.65 4.53
C ALA A 143 -10.33 -12.31 5.32
N PRO A 144 -10.24 -13.65 5.36
CA PRO A 144 -9.06 -14.35 5.87
C PRO A 144 -7.81 -13.91 5.12
N LYS A 145 -6.65 -13.95 5.80
CA LYS A 145 -5.36 -13.74 5.14
C LYS A 145 -5.20 -14.77 4.01
N PRO A 146 -4.75 -14.37 2.81
CA PRO A 146 -4.55 -15.31 1.72
C PRO A 146 -3.59 -16.45 2.08
N ASP A 147 -3.91 -17.65 1.63
CA ASP A 147 -3.02 -18.81 1.75
C ASP A 147 -1.98 -18.79 0.62
N TRP A 148 -0.70 -18.66 0.99
CA TRP A 148 0.44 -18.66 0.07
C TRP A 148 1.14 -20.02 -0.05
N CYS A 149 0.71 -21.02 0.72
CA CYS A 149 1.27 -22.36 0.69
C CYS A 149 0.57 -23.30 -0.29
N SER A 150 -0.67 -23.00 -0.68
CA SER A 150 -1.37 -23.80 -1.67
C SER A 150 -1.10 -23.36 -3.11
N PHE A 151 -0.71 -24.32 -3.94
CA PHE A 151 -0.38 -24.16 -5.36
C PHE A 151 -1.54 -23.67 -6.26
N LEU A 152 -2.77 -23.62 -5.74
CA LEU A 152 -3.97 -23.30 -6.54
C LEU A 152 -4.14 -21.80 -6.82
N SER A 153 -3.23 -20.96 -6.36
CA SER A 153 -3.40 -19.51 -6.43
C SER A 153 -2.56 -18.79 -7.49
N LEU A 154 -1.86 -19.51 -8.36
CA LEU A 154 -1.15 -18.91 -9.50
C LEU A 154 -1.56 -19.63 -10.78
N PRO A 155 -1.90 -18.92 -11.88
CA PRO A 155 -1.79 -19.54 -13.19
C PRO A 155 -0.35 -20.02 -13.35
N ALA A 156 -0.19 -21.29 -13.72
CA ALA A 156 1.09 -21.97 -13.87
C ALA A 156 1.98 -21.28 -14.92
N VAL A 157 2.71 -20.25 -14.52
CA VAL A 157 3.77 -19.63 -15.30
C VAL A 157 4.91 -19.32 -14.33
N HIS A 158 6.14 -19.53 -14.77
CA HIS A 158 7.39 -19.32 -14.03
C HIS A 158 7.91 -20.51 -13.21
N LYS A 159 7.97 -21.67 -13.88
CA LYS A 159 9.15 -22.55 -13.79
C LYS A 159 10.08 -22.32 -14.99
N GLN A 160 10.43 -21.07 -15.28
CA GLN A 160 11.57 -20.75 -16.14
C GLN A 160 11.98 -19.30 -15.82
N PHE A 161 13.17 -19.16 -15.26
CA PHE A 161 13.84 -17.87 -15.08
C PHE A 161 14.14 -17.31 -16.48
N ASP A 162 13.29 -16.42 -16.98
CA ASP A 162 13.56 -15.39 -17.99
C ASP A 162 12.25 -14.62 -18.21
N ASP A 163 11.76 -13.96 -17.15
CA ASP A 163 10.64 -13.04 -17.32
C ASP A 163 11.12 -11.89 -18.18
N PRO A 164 10.38 -11.50 -19.23
CA PRO A 164 10.73 -10.32 -19.99
C PRO A 164 10.84 -9.13 -19.02
N PRO A 165 11.80 -8.20 -19.23
CA PRO A 165 11.89 -7.00 -18.41
C PRO A 165 10.50 -6.37 -18.29
N ILE A 166 10.13 -5.89 -17.09
CA ILE A 166 8.80 -5.27 -16.79
C ILE A 166 8.39 -4.26 -17.88
N GLU A 167 9.39 -3.67 -18.52
CA GLU A 167 9.33 -2.86 -19.74
C GLU A 167 8.46 -3.39 -20.89
N LEU A 168 8.38 -4.71 -21.06
CA LEU A 168 7.61 -5.38 -22.11
C LEU A 168 6.20 -5.78 -21.66
N LEU A 169 5.89 -5.70 -20.35
CA LEU A 169 4.59 -6.06 -19.78
C LEU A 169 3.62 -4.86 -19.71
N ALA A 170 4.11 -3.64 -19.95
CA ALA A 170 3.35 -2.39 -19.89
C ALA A 170 2.77 -1.94 -21.26
N LYS A 171 2.67 -2.85 -22.24
CA LYS A 171 2.05 -2.63 -23.56
C LYS A 171 0.84 -3.53 -23.73
#